data_AF-A0A7W9PFW3-F1
#
_entry.id   AF-A0A7W9PFW3-F1
#
_cell.length_a   1.000
_cell.length_b   1.000
_cell.length_c   1.000
_cell.angle_alpha   90.00
_cell.angle_beta   90.00
_cell.angle_gamma   90.00
#
_symmetry.space_group_name_H-M   'P 1'
#
loop_
_entity.id
_entity.type
_entity.pdbx_description
1 polymer ?
#
loop_
_entity_poly.entity_id
_entity_poly.type
_entity_poly.pdbx_seq_one_letter_code
_entity_poly.pdbx_strand_id
1 'polypeptide(L)'
;MAISNIRAFAQLSSTEISSLERDLDALRATVVATLGAKDAAYIRRAIAFHRALEVTGRIVLLVSGKPAARILGSAVLGSAKAVDNILLGHNICHGQWDWMNDPEIHSGTWEWDSVIPAAQWKYAHNYSHHTFTNIVGTDEDLSQGIIRMSRDTPWRPVHLFQPLTSLALAAGFEWGTAIHHWAVYRHLTGTPRRTLTSAADKEFGRKIARQVIKDYILFPALSGKSWKTTLLSNAIAGALRNCWLYTTIFCGHFPDGAEKFVGVDVKSETRGEWYLRQILGTSNFTSGKFVTFMSGGLGYQIEHHLFPDLPCNRLPEISSQVRAVCAKYGIPYTTGSLYGQFWLSFRTLSKLAVPDALLWRTSDDAPETRSERMLAAHAQCPEPKRALRRPNRMASIGMFAMIGAVAKMGLALGTKSTTVRGRDAFVATILDPQRTAGVLVVPNHRSTLDDPLMWGTLPWSMLLRPRLMRWSLGAAELCFTNPVTSMMSSLAQVLATVRGDGIFQPAIDRAISVLDTGGVVNIFSEGRINQGTPTLRFKWGIARLVAETVEPPVLVPVYLGGFEHVVPLPRLRRMPFWGRDIRITFGAPVDTAPIIAAARRTSFSTEEFRSALAALIRIEVEKLRTQHETA
;
A
#
# COMPACT_ATOMS: atom_id res chain seq x y z
N MET A 1 16.82 7.33 2.79
CA MET A 1 16.30 8.62 2.35
C MET A 1 14.86 8.43 1.91
N ALA A 2 14.09 9.49 1.83
CA ALA A 2 12.83 9.54 1.09
C ALA A 2 13.06 9.37 -0.42
N ILE A 3 11.99 9.03 -1.14
CA ILE A 3 12.00 8.85 -2.60
C ILE A 3 12.27 10.19 -3.28
N SER A 4 13.31 10.24 -4.11
CA SER A 4 13.64 11.44 -4.92
C SER A 4 13.30 11.27 -6.39
N ASN A 5 13.13 10.03 -6.85
CA ASN A 5 12.68 9.73 -8.21
C ASN A 5 11.57 8.68 -8.17
N ILE A 6 10.32 9.16 -8.25
CA ILE A 6 9.13 8.32 -8.13
C ILE A 6 8.98 7.31 -9.26
N ARG A 7 9.40 7.67 -10.49
CA ARG A 7 9.33 6.77 -11.66
C ARG A 7 10.28 5.59 -11.50
N ALA A 8 11.51 5.86 -11.08
CA ALA A 8 12.51 4.84 -10.81
C ALA A 8 12.06 3.91 -9.67
N PHE A 9 11.52 4.48 -8.59
CA PHE A 9 10.98 3.70 -7.47
C PHE A 9 9.81 2.79 -7.91
N ALA A 10 8.85 3.32 -8.65
CA ALA A 10 7.67 2.58 -9.11
C ALA A 10 7.96 1.62 -10.28
N GLN A 11 9.08 1.81 -11.00
CA GLN A 11 9.44 1.10 -12.23
C GLN A 11 8.33 1.21 -13.29
N LEU A 12 7.88 2.44 -13.52
CA LEU A 12 6.89 2.80 -14.53
C LEU A 12 7.52 3.76 -15.54
N SER A 13 7.31 3.48 -16.83
CA SER A 13 7.65 4.42 -17.90
C SER A 13 6.70 5.62 -17.90
N SER A 14 7.11 6.71 -18.56
CA SER A 14 6.28 7.90 -18.76
C SER A 14 4.92 7.58 -19.39
N THR A 15 4.89 6.69 -20.38
CA THR A 15 3.66 6.26 -21.07
C THR A 15 2.71 5.48 -20.17
N GLU A 16 3.24 4.65 -19.27
CA GLU A 16 2.45 3.95 -18.25
C GLU A 16 1.85 4.93 -17.24
N ILE A 17 2.62 5.94 -16.84
CA ILE A 17 2.14 7.01 -15.92
C ILE A 17 1.03 7.84 -16.58
N SER A 18 1.17 8.22 -17.86
CA SER A 18 0.09 8.90 -18.59
C SER A 18 -1.15 8.01 -18.77
N SER A 19 -0.98 6.69 -18.81
CA SER A 19 -2.11 5.76 -18.89
C SER A 19 -2.80 5.59 -17.53
N LEU A 20 -2.03 5.59 -16.44
CA LEU A 20 -2.53 5.63 -15.06
C LEU A 20 -3.41 6.87 -14.84
N GLU A 21 -2.95 8.03 -15.29
CA GLU A 21 -3.70 9.29 -15.24
C GLU A 21 -5.07 9.15 -15.89
N ARG A 22 -5.13 8.74 -17.16
CA ARG A 22 -6.38 8.58 -17.90
C ARG A 22 -7.33 7.59 -17.23
N ASP A 23 -6.82 6.47 -16.72
CA ASP A 23 -7.65 5.48 -16.04
C ASP A 23 -8.26 6.06 -14.75
N LEU A 24 -7.47 6.76 -13.92
CA LEU A 24 -7.95 7.36 -12.67
C LEU A 24 -8.91 8.52 -12.91
N ASP A 25 -8.65 9.37 -13.92
CA ASP A 25 -9.55 10.45 -14.32
C ASP A 25 -10.90 9.90 -14.81
N ALA A 26 -10.88 8.83 -15.60
CA ALA A 26 -12.10 8.16 -16.07
C ALA A 26 -12.92 7.57 -14.91
N LEU A 27 -12.24 6.99 -13.91
CA LEU A 27 -12.91 6.51 -12.69
C LEU A 27 -13.59 7.66 -11.93
N ARG A 28 -12.86 8.76 -11.71
CA ARG A 28 -13.42 9.94 -11.03
C ARG A 28 -14.63 10.48 -11.80
N ALA A 29 -14.51 10.65 -13.11
CA ALA A 29 -15.59 11.16 -13.96
C ALA A 29 -16.85 10.29 -13.88
N THR A 30 -16.69 8.96 -13.84
CA THR A 30 -17.81 8.01 -13.70
C THR A 30 -18.54 8.20 -12.36
N VAL A 31 -17.81 8.38 -11.25
CA VAL A 31 -18.44 8.62 -9.95
C VAL A 31 -19.15 9.96 -9.93
N VAL A 32 -18.50 11.04 -10.39
CA VAL A 32 -19.09 12.39 -10.46
C VAL A 32 -20.39 12.39 -11.27
N ALA A 33 -20.41 11.71 -12.42
CA ALA A 33 -21.58 11.63 -13.29
C ALA A 33 -22.80 10.95 -12.65
N THR A 34 -22.62 10.19 -11.57
CA THR A 34 -23.70 9.46 -10.89
C THR A 34 -24.08 10.06 -9.54
N LEU A 35 -23.49 11.20 -9.14
CA LEU A 35 -23.87 11.90 -7.92
C LEU A 35 -25.31 12.40 -8.02
N GLY A 36 -26.07 12.25 -6.93
CA GLY A 36 -27.46 12.71 -6.93
C GLY A 36 -28.20 12.54 -5.61
N ALA A 37 -29.51 12.34 -5.68
CA ALA A 37 -30.40 12.38 -4.52
C ALA A 37 -30.02 11.40 -3.39
N LYS A 38 -29.42 10.25 -3.72
CA LYS A 38 -28.96 9.26 -2.73
C LYS A 38 -27.81 9.80 -1.88
N ASP A 39 -26.85 10.47 -2.50
CA ASP A 39 -25.68 11.08 -1.86
C ASP A 39 -26.13 12.29 -1.02
N ALA A 40 -26.98 13.15 -1.57
CA ALA A 40 -27.55 14.29 -0.83
C ALA A 40 -28.36 13.85 0.41
N ALA A 41 -29.12 12.75 0.29
CA ALA A 41 -29.85 12.18 1.43
C ALA A 41 -28.91 11.55 2.47
N TYR A 42 -27.75 11.03 2.06
CA TYR A 42 -26.73 10.51 2.98
C TYR A 42 -26.21 11.61 3.90
N ILE A 43 -25.74 12.73 3.35
CA ILE A 43 -25.15 13.81 4.16
C ILE A 43 -26.20 14.46 5.06
N ARG A 44 -27.43 14.67 4.58
CA ARG A 44 -28.53 15.20 5.41
C ARG A 44 -28.87 14.28 6.58
N ARG A 45 -28.91 12.96 6.36
CA ARG A 45 -29.10 11.99 7.45
C ARG A 45 -27.92 11.97 8.42
N ALA A 46 -26.69 12.10 7.93
CA ALA A 46 -25.51 12.18 8.78
C ALA A 46 -25.53 13.42 9.68
N ILE A 47 -25.93 14.58 9.15
CA ILE A 47 -26.13 15.82 9.92
C ILE A 47 -27.23 15.63 10.97
N ALA A 48 -28.38 15.06 10.59
CA ALA A 48 -29.48 14.80 11.52
C ALA A 48 -29.06 13.84 12.64
N PHE A 49 -28.33 12.78 12.30
CA PHE A 49 -27.79 11.81 13.27
C PHE A 49 -26.80 12.46 14.24
N HIS A 50 -25.85 13.26 13.72
CA HIS A 50 -24.93 14.03 14.56
C HIS A 50 -25.69 14.96 15.52
N ARG A 51 -26.64 15.76 15.03
CA ARG A 51 -27.45 16.67 15.86
C ARG A 51 -28.21 15.91 16.95
N ALA A 52 -28.75 14.74 16.63
CA ALA A 52 -29.42 13.89 17.61
C ALA A 52 -28.46 13.37 18.68
N LEU A 53 -27.24 12.94 18.31
CA LEU A 53 -26.21 12.54 19.27
C LEU A 53 -25.79 13.70 20.18
N GLU A 54 -25.52 14.87 19.61
CA GLU A 54 -25.11 16.06 20.35
C GLU A 54 -26.18 16.43 21.39
N VAL A 55 -27.44 16.60 20.97
CA VAL A 55 -28.55 16.94 21.85
C VAL A 55 -28.76 15.88 22.93
N THR A 56 -28.76 14.60 22.55
CA THR A 56 -28.95 13.47 23.49
C THR A 56 -27.82 13.46 24.53
N GLY A 57 -26.57 13.59 24.09
CA GLY A 57 -25.41 13.66 24.97
C GLY A 57 -25.54 14.78 25.99
N ARG A 58 -25.90 15.99 25.54
CA ARG A 58 -26.09 17.15 26.45
C ARG A 58 -27.23 16.95 27.44
N ILE A 59 -28.37 16.41 27.01
CA ILE A 59 -29.52 16.12 27.90
C ILE A 59 -29.14 15.09 28.96
N VAL A 60 -28.50 13.99 28.57
CA VAL A 60 -28.06 12.94 29.50
C VAL A 60 -27.07 13.52 30.53
N LEU A 61 -26.22 14.45 30.11
CA LEU A 61 -25.24 15.09 30.99
C LEU A 61 -25.83 16.09 32.00
N LEU A 62 -27.11 16.47 31.90
CA LEU A 62 -27.79 17.25 32.96
C LEU A 62 -27.85 16.46 34.28
N VAL A 63 -27.88 15.13 34.20
CA VAL A 63 -27.95 14.21 35.36
C VAL A 63 -26.67 13.38 35.55
N SER A 64 -25.51 13.88 35.06
CA SER A 64 -24.21 13.19 35.13
C SER A 64 -23.64 13.00 36.54
N GLY A 65 -24.32 13.52 37.57
CA GLY A 65 -24.11 13.10 38.95
C GLY A 65 -24.23 11.57 39.12
N LYS A 66 -25.12 10.93 38.35
CA LYS A 66 -25.26 9.47 38.30
C LYS A 66 -24.15 8.84 37.42
N PRO A 67 -23.40 7.82 37.90
CA PRO A 67 -22.30 7.22 37.14
C PRO A 67 -22.70 6.71 35.74
N ALA A 68 -23.85 6.04 35.62
CA ALA A 68 -24.34 5.53 34.34
C ALA A 68 -24.61 6.66 33.32
N ALA A 69 -25.25 7.75 33.76
CA ALA A 69 -25.50 8.92 32.91
C ALA A 69 -24.19 9.61 32.51
N ARG A 70 -23.21 9.66 33.41
CA ARG A 70 -21.88 10.20 33.10
C ARG A 70 -21.18 9.42 31.99
N ILE A 71 -21.14 8.10 32.10
CA ILE A 71 -20.48 7.22 31.12
C ILE A 71 -21.21 7.33 29.77
N LEU A 72 -22.54 7.15 29.78
CA LEU A 72 -23.35 7.21 28.56
C LEU A 72 -23.26 8.58 27.90
N GLY A 73 -23.45 9.67 28.65
CA GLY A 73 -23.39 11.02 28.13
C GLY A 73 -22.02 11.37 27.55
N SER A 74 -20.93 10.97 28.22
CA SER A 74 -19.56 11.18 27.69
C SER A 74 -19.31 10.40 26.39
N ALA A 75 -19.77 9.15 26.31
CA ALA A 75 -19.59 8.33 25.11
C ALA A 75 -20.43 8.84 23.92
N VAL A 76 -21.70 9.21 24.17
CA VAL A 76 -22.60 9.77 23.15
C VAL A 76 -22.06 11.11 22.66
N LEU A 77 -21.66 12.01 23.56
CA LEU A 77 -21.09 13.30 23.19
C LEU A 77 -19.74 13.16 22.47
N GLY A 78 -18.87 12.26 22.93
CA GLY A 78 -17.60 11.96 22.25
C GLY A 78 -17.82 11.45 20.84
N SER A 79 -18.85 10.61 20.63
CA SER A 79 -19.25 10.13 19.31
C SER A 79 -19.79 11.25 18.42
N ALA A 80 -20.63 12.15 18.98
CA ALA A 80 -21.12 13.33 18.26
C ALA A 80 -19.96 14.18 17.73
N LYS A 81 -19.01 14.53 18.62
CA LYS A 81 -17.83 15.32 18.28
C LYS A 81 -16.93 14.63 17.24
N ALA A 82 -16.76 13.32 17.32
CA ALA A 82 -16.01 12.55 16.32
C ALA A 82 -16.67 12.59 14.93
N VAL A 83 -18.00 12.40 14.88
CA VAL A 83 -18.78 12.48 13.64
C VAL A 83 -18.73 13.88 13.05
N ASP A 84 -18.89 14.91 13.88
CA ASP A 84 -18.81 16.31 13.42
C ASP A 84 -17.46 16.61 12.78
N ASN A 85 -16.35 16.25 13.44
CA ASN A 85 -15.03 16.64 12.96
C ASN A 85 -14.62 15.89 11.69
N ILE A 86 -14.83 14.57 11.61
CA ILE A 86 -14.29 13.76 10.50
C ILE A 86 -15.33 13.50 9.41
N LEU A 87 -16.56 13.14 9.76
CA LEU A 87 -17.57 12.82 8.75
C LEU A 87 -18.19 14.09 8.14
N LEU A 88 -18.46 15.10 8.97
CA LEU A 88 -19.12 16.32 8.52
C LEU A 88 -18.09 17.38 8.13
N GLY A 89 -17.48 18.06 9.09
CA GLY A 89 -16.71 19.26 8.80
C GLY A 89 -15.46 19.00 7.95
N HIS A 90 -14.72 17.91 8.16
CA HIS A 90 -13.59 17.57 7.28
C HIS A 90 -14.04 17.41 5.83
N ASN A 91 -15.06 16.58 5.59
CA ASN A 91 -15.55 16.28 4.24
C ASN A 91 -16.26 17.47 3.58
N ILE A 92 -17.06 18.24 4.34
CA ILE A 92 -17.73 19.43 3.82
C ILE A 92 -16.70 20.51 3.50
N CYS A 93 -15.69 20.72 4.36
CA CYS A 93 -14.63 21.70 4.09
C CYS A 93 -13.70 21.28 2.94
N HIS A 94 -13.61 19.99 2.60
CA HIS A 94 -12.98 19.48 1.37
C HIS A 94 -13.78 19.78 0.10
N GLY A 95 -15.02 20.27 0.21
CA GLY A 95 -15.88 20.54 -0.94
C GLY A 95 -16.60 19.30 -1.46
N GLN A 96 -16.62 18.20 -0.71
CA GLN A 96 -17.23 16.94 -1.17
C GLN A 96 -18.72 17.04 -1.50
N TRP A 97 -19.39 18.08 -1.01
CA TRP A 97 -20.83 18.29 -1.18
C TRP A 97 -21.16 19.56 -1.97
N ASP A 98 -20.16 20.30 -2.44
CA ASP A 98 -20.36 21.60 -3.10
C ASP A 98 -21.16 21.47 -4.41
N TRP A 99 -21.10 20.31 -5.07
CA TRP A 99 -21.93 19.96 -6.23
C TRP A 99 -23.44 20.07 -5.97
N MET A 100 -23.88 20.01 -4.71
CA MET A 100 -25.28 20.17 -4.33
C MET A 100 -25.77 21.63 -4.44
N ASN A 101 -24.85 22.61 -4.49
CA ASN A 101 -25.15 24.04 -4.39
C ASN A 101 -26.07 24.38 -3.19
N ASP A 102 -25.91 23.64 -2.08
CA ASP A 102 -26.68 23.82 -0.85
C ASP A 102 -25.99 24.91 0.00
N PRO A 103 -26.68 26.00 0.40
CA PRO A 103 -26.04 27.12 1.08
C PRO A 103 -25.55 26.78 2.49
N GLU A 104 -26.13 25.74 3.12
CA GLU A 104 -25.71 25.27 4.44
C GLU A 104 -24.60 24.24 4.29
N ILE A 105 -24.73 23.28 3.37
CA ILE A 105 -23.78 22.17 3.17
C ILE A 105 -22.76 22.53 2.09
N HIS A 106 -21.89 23.50 2.37
CA HIS A 106 -20.88 23.98 1.41
C HIS A 106 -19.55 24.35 2.09
N SER A 107 -18.42 24.03 1.45
CA SER A 107 -17.08 24.29 1.98
C SER A 107 -16.79 25.77 2.28
N GLY A 108 -17.49 26.66 1.58
CA GLY A 108 -17.42 28.11 1.74
C GLY A 108 -18.13 28.67 2.97
N THR A 109 -19.16 27.98 3.47
CA THR A 109 -20.05 28.48 4.55
C THR A 109 -20.04 27.62 5.80
N TRP A 110 -19.60 26.36 5.70
CA TRP A 110 -19.61 25.43 6.83
C TRP A 110 -18.60 25.81 7.92
N GLU A 111 -19.05 25.76 9.16
CA GLU A 111 -18.22 25.92 10.35
C GLU A 111 -18.54 24.81 11.36
N TRP A 112 -17.54 23.98 11.66
CA TRP A 112 -17.67 22.78 12.49
C TRP A 112 -17.46 23.01 13.99
N ASP A 113 -17.79 21.99 14.79
CA ASP A 113 -17.52 21.93 16.22
C ASP A 113 -16.06 21.55 16.54
N SER A 114 -15.14 22.45 16.19
CA SER A 114 -13.71 22.33 16.49
C SER A 114 -13.12 23.66 16.96
N VAL A 115 -11.97 23.65 17.63
CA VAL A 115 -11.19 24.89 17.89
C VAL A 115 -10.41 25.37 16.66
N ILE A 116 -10.40 24.60 15.58
CA ILE A 116 -9.77 24.95 14.30
C ILE A 116 -10.77 25.79 13.47
N PRO A 117 -10.44 27.02 13.03
CA PRO A 117 -11.25 27.74 12.06
C PRO A 117 -11.25 27.04 10.70
N ALA A 118 -12.40 26.94 10.01
CA ALA A 118 -12.48 26.20 8.74
C ALA A 118 -11.59 26.83 7.65
N ALA A 119 -11.46 28.16 7.64
CA ALA A 119 -10.56 28.86 6.72
C ALA A 119 -9.09 28.44 6.91
N GLN A 120 -8.62 28.37 8.15
CA GLN A 120 -7.25 27.95 8.47
C GLN A 120 -7.02 26.47 8.14
N TRP A 121 -8.05 25.65 8.36
CA TRP A 121 -8.04 24.26 7.94
C TRP A 121 -7.85 24.09 6.43
N LYS A 122 -8.60 24.84 5.60
CA LYS A 122 -8.48 24.76 4.14
C LYS A 122 -7.08 25.13 3.62
N TYR A 123 -6.38 26.06 4.27
CA TYR A 123 -5.01 26.41 3.88
C TYR A 123 -3.98 25.34 4.29
N ALA A 124 -3.99 24.91 5.55
CA ALA A 124 -2.96 23.99 6.00
C ALA A 124 -3.20 22.56 5.49
N HIS A 125 -4.46 22.12 5.46
CA HIS A 125 -4.78 20.76 5.04
C HIS A 125 -5.07 20.65 3.54
N ASN A 126 -6.01 21.41 2.98
CA ASN A 126 -6.36 21.24 1.55
C ASN A 126 -5.26 21.77 0.63
N TYR A 127 -4.72 22.95 0.93
CA TYR A 127 -3.64 23.49 0.11
C TYR A 127 -2.29 22.87 0.46
N SER A 128 -1.80 22.99 1.69
CA SER A 128 -0.45 22.50 2.02
C SER A 128 -0.37 20.96 2.01
N HIS A 129 -1.20 20.26 2.77
CA HIS A 129 -1.09 18.81 2.87
C HIS A 129 -1.50 18.06 1.59
N HIS A 130 -2.71 18.24 1.05
CA HIS A 130 -3.17 17.49 -0.13
C HIS A 130 -2.40 17.80 -1.43
N THR A 131 -1.84 19.01 -1.56
CA THR A 131 -0.97 19.33 -2.70
C THR A 131 0.39 18.64 -2.55
N PHE A 132 0.97 18.72 -1.35
CA PHE A 132 2.36 18.33 -1.09
C PHE A 132 2.50 17.02 -0.32
N THR A 133 1.46 16.18 -0.30
CA THR A 133 1.34 14.99 0.55
C THR A 133 2.65 14.23 0.69
N ASN A 134 3.11 14.12 1.93
CA ASN A 134 4.32 13.40 2.35
C ASN A 134 5.64 13.87 1.70
N ILE A 135 5.72 15.07 1.11
CA ILE A 135 6.98 15.66 0.66
C ILE A 135 7.70 16.28 1.87
N VAL A 136 8.83 15.71 2.25
CA VAL A 136 9.63 16.16 3.39
C VAL A 136 10.10 17.59 3.16
N GLY A 137 9.80 18.47 4.14
CA GLY A 137 10.16 19.89 4.09
C GLY A 137 9.21 20.76 3.26
N THR A 138 8.15 20.19 2.68
CA THR A 138 7.11 20.95 1.97
C THR A 138 5.73 20.65 2.54
N ASP A 139 5.44 19.40 2.87
CA ASP A 139 4.29 19.02 3.67
C ASP A 139 4.50 19.45 5.13
N GLU A 140 3.80 20.49 5.54
CA GLU A 140 3.84 20.99 6.91
C GLU A 140 3.32 19.94 7.92
N ASP A 141 2.45 19.01 7.51
CA ASP A 141 1.95 17.95 8.39
C ASP A 141 3.04 16.92 8.75
N LEU A 142 4.13 16.82 7.98
CA LEU A 142 5.33 16.04 8.34
C LEU A 142 6.32 16.80 9.24
N SER A 143 6.14 18.11 9.38
CA SER A 143 7.13 19.02 9.96
C SER A 143 6.71 19.54 11.34
N GLN A 144 6.09 18.67 12.15
CA GLN A 144 5.50 19.02 13.46
C GLN A 144 6.49 19.36 14.59
N GLY A 145 7.79 19.45 14.32
CA GLY A 145 8.86 19.97 15.20
C GLY A 145 9.17 19.19 16.49
N ILE A 146 8.17 18.52 17.07
CA ILE A 146 8.24 17.78 18.34
C ILE A 146 8.21 16.26 18.08
N ILE A 147 7.56 15.83 17.00
CA ILE A 147 7.52 14.44 16.54
C ILE A 147 8.33 14.31 15.26
N ARG A 148 9.26 13.34 15.24
CA ARG A 148 10.06 13.02 14.05
C ARG A 148 9.31 12.00 13.21
N MET A 149 8.82 12.42 12.05
CA MET A 149 7.95 11.61 11.19
C MET A 149 8.67 10.92 10.02
N SER A 150 9.89 11.35 9.70
CA SER A 150 10.76 10.66 8.74
C SER A 150 12.21 10.59 9.24
N ARG A 151 12.96 9.61 8.74
CA ARG A 151 14.42 9.55 8.94
C ARG A 151 15.15 10.72 8.26
N ASP A 152 14.54 11.32 7.24
CA ASP A 152 15.07 12.51 6.55
C ASP A 152 15.05 13.77 7.42
N THR A 153 14.28 13.78 8.50
CA THR A 153 14.34 14.84 9.51
C THR A 153 15.48 14.55 10.49
N PRO A 154 16.39 15.50 10.78
CA PRO A 154 17.47 15.29 11.73
C PRO A 154 16.97 14.89 13.11
N TRP A 155 17.59 13.87 13.71
CA TRP A 155 17.27 13.47 15.06
C TRP A 155 17.76 14.51 16.09
N ARG A 156 17.01 14.71 17.17
CA ARG A 156 17.33 15.60 18.30
C ARG A 156 17.00 14.87 19.61
N PRO A 157 17.71 15.13 20.73
CA PRO A 157 17.47 14.45 22.00
C PRO A 157 16.02 14.47 22.52
N VAL A 158 15.26 15.53 22.19
CA VAL A 158 13.82 15.61 22.52
C VAL A 158 13.01 14.44 21.95
N HIS A 159 13.43 13.85 20.83
CA HIS A 159 12.73 12.73 20.21
C HIS A 159 12.78 11.44 21.03
N LEU A 160 13.66 11.30 22.02
CA LEU A 160 13.64 10.14 22.94
C LEU A 160 12.28 10.01 23.65
N PHE A 161 11.61 11.14 23.88
CA PHE A 161 10.31 11.19 24.53
C PHE A 161 9.14 11.04 23.54
N GLN A 162 9.41 10.87 22.25
CA GLN A 162 8.40 10.83 21.20
C GLN A 162 7.26 9.83 21.45
N PRO A 163 7.47 8.61 22.00
CA PRO A 163 6.35 7.73 22.34
C PRO A 163 5.39 8.38 23.35
N LEU A 164 5.91 9.08 24.35
CA LEU A 164 5.12 9.81 25.34
C LEU A 164 4.48 11.07 24.74
N THR A 165 5.25 11.83 23.94
CA THR A 165 4.74 12.98 23.19
C THR A 165 3.60 12.57 22.26
N SER A 166 3.69 11.40 21.64
CA SER A 166 2.66 10.86 20.75
C SER A 166 1.38 10.52 21.51
N LEU A 167 1.48 9.96 22.72
CA LEU A 167 0.31 9.73 23.57
C LEU A 167 -0.32 11.04 24.06
N ALA A 168 0.51 12.03 24.41
CA ALA A 168 0.04 13.37 24.77
C ALA A 168 -0.65 14.05 23.58
N LEU A 169 -0.09 13.94 22.37
CA LEU A 169 -0.70 14.42 21.14
C LEU A 169 -2.01 13.69 20.85
N ALA A 170 -2.09 12.37 21.04
CA ALA A 170 -3.33 11.62 20.86
C ALA A 170 -4.44 12.12 21.81
N ALA A 171 -4.11 12.43 23.07
CA ALA A 171 -5.06 12.99 24.03
C ALA A 171 -5.44 14.46 23.73
N GLY A 172 -4.51 15.24 23.17
CA GLY A 172 -4.65 16.67 22.85
C GLY A 172 -4.79 16.98 21.35
N PHE A 173 -5.21 16.01 20.54
CA PHE A 173 -5.03 16.04 19.08
C PHE A 173 -5.63 17.27 18.41
N GLU A 174 -6.85 17.65 18.78
CA GLU A 174 -7.49 18.87 18.28
C GLU A 174 -6.64 20.11 18.54
N TRP A 175 -6.09 20.27 19.75
CA TRP A 175 -5.34 21.46 20.13
C TRP A 175 -4.00 21.53 19.40
N GLY A 176 -3.28 20.40 19.32
CA GLY A 176 -2.05 20.32 18.53
C GLY A 176 -2.31 20.67 17.06
N THR A 177 -3.37 20.10 16.50
CA THR A 177 -3.82 20.37 15.13
C THR A 177 -4.17 21.85 14.96
N ALA A 178 -4.91 22.46 15.88
CA ALA A 178 -5.32 23.85 15.76
C ALA A 178 -4.15 24.84 15.82
N ILE A 179 -3.18 24.60 16.71
CA ILE A 179 -1.95 25.40 16.76
C ILE A 179 -1.15 25.26 15.46
N HIS A 180 -1.03 24.03 14.95
CA HIS A 180 -0.35 23.76 13.68
C HIS A 180 -1.01 24.49 12.51
N HIS A 181 -2.33 24.37 12.36
CA HIS A 181 -3.09 25.00 11.28
C HIS A 181 -3.03 26.54 11.34
N TRP A 182 -3.12 27.11 12.55
CA TRP A 182 -2.92 28.54 12.75
C TRP A 182 -1.51 28.99 12.34
N ALA A 183 -0.48 28.23 12.73
CA ALA A 183 0.90 28.54 12.38
C ALA A 183 1.16 28.47 10.87
N VAL A 184 0.66 27.43 10.20
CA VAL A 184 0.76 27.26 8.74
C VAL A 184 0.00 28.36 8.02
N TYR A 185 -1.23 28.67 8.43
CA TYR A 185 -2.00 29.76 7.83
C TYR A 185 -1.23 31.08 7.91
N ARG A 186 -0.70 31.43 9.09
CA ARG A 186 0.11 32.64 9.25
C ARG A 186 1.35 32.65 8.35
N HIS A 187 2.02 31.50 8.20
CA HIS A 187 3.18 31.37 7.34
C HIS A 187 2.81 31.61 5.87
N LEU A 188 1.79 30.92 5.37
CA LEU A 188 1.34 30.99 3.99
C LEU A 188 0.74 32.34 3.61
N THR A 189 0.11 33.06 4.54
CA THR A 189 -0.40 34.41 4.29
C THR A 189 0.65 35.51 4.57
N GLY A 190 1.90 35.16 4.85
CA GLY A 190 2.98 36.12 5.07
C GLY A 190 2.83 36.96 6.34
N THR A 191 2.09 36.48 7.35
CA THR A 191 1.89 37.20 8.61
C THR A 191 3.19 37.22 9.42
N PRO A 192 3.78 38.40 9.74
CA PRO A 192 5.04 38.46 10.47
C PRO A 192 4.94 37.80 11.85
N ARG A 193 5.98 37.07 12.28
CA ARG A 193 5.98 36.34 13.57
C ARG A 193 5.70 37.20 14.80
N ARG A 194 6.05 38.50 14.77
CA ARG A 194 5.88 39.44 15.91
C ARG A 194 4.47 40.04 16.01
N THR A 195 3.63 39.87 15.00
CA THR A 195 2.27 40.43 15.00
C THR A 195 1.35 39.56 15.86
N LEU A 196 0.77 40.10 16.93
CA LEU A 196 -0.06 39.34 17.88
C LEU A 196 -1.58 39.57 17.71
N THR A 197 -1.99 40.35 16.70
CA THR A 197 -3.39 40.78 16.50
C THR A 197 -3.83 40.74 15.03
N SER A 198 -3.23 39.85 14.24
CA SER A 198 -3.59 39.66 12.82
C SER A 198 -5.04 39.15 12.68
N ALA A 199 -5.59 39.20 11.46
CA ALA A 199 -6.91 38.63 11.18
C ALA A 199 -6.98 37.14 11.56
N ALA A 200 -5.91 36.38 11.26
CA ALA A 200 -5.76 34.98 11.63
C ALA A 200 -5.83 34.76 13.15
N ASP A 201 -5.17 35.62 13.93
CA ASP A 201 -5.16 35.53 15.40
C ASP A 201 -6.54 35.81 16.00
N LYS A 202 -7.21 36.84 15.47
CA LYS A 202 -8.56 37.21 15.93
C LYS A 202 -9.57 36.12 15.60
N GLU A 203 -9.48 35.52 14.42
CA GLU A 203 -10.33 34.40 14.03
C GLU A 203 -10.09 33.17 14.91
N PHE A 204 -8.82 32.78 15.08
CA PHE A 204 -8.44 31.65 15.91
C PHE A 204 -8.84 31.85 17.38
N GLY A 205 -8.54 33.01 17.95
CA GLY A 205 -8.93 33.36 19.32
C GLY A 205 -10.45 33.39 19.52
N ARG A 206 -11.21 33.90 18.54
CA ARG A 206 -12.68 33.86 18.59
C ARG A 206 -13.21 32.43 18.54
N LYS A 207 -12.61 31.56 17.72
CA LYS A 207 -12.98 30.15 17.63
C LYS A 207 -12.70 29.42 18.94
N ILE A 208 -11.51 29.59 19.52
CA ILE A 208 -11.16 29.06 20.85
C ILE A 208 -12.15 29.55 21.90
N ALA A 209 -12.37 30.86 22.00
CA ALA A 209 -13.26 31.44 23.00
C ALA A 209 -14.68 30.87 22.89
N ARG A 210 -15.22 30.76 21.66
CA ARG A 210 -16.54 30.18 21.42
C ARG A 210 -16.62 28.74 21.94
N GLN A 211 -15.63 27.90 21.62
CA GLN A 211 -15.66 26.49 22.04
C GLN A 211 -15.43 26.34 23.55
N VAL A 212 -14.49 27.08 24.12
CA VAL A 212 -14.19 27.02 25.55
C VAL A 212 -15.38 27.50 26.37
N ILE A 213 -15.99 28.64 26.00
CA ILE A 213 -17.18 29.17 26.67
C ILE A 213 -18.33 28.17 26.55
N LYS A 214 -18.57 27.61 25.35
CA LYS A 214 -19.64 26.64 25.13
C LYS A 214 -19.46 25.37 25.98
N ASP A 215 -18.32 24.70 25.85
CA ASP A 215 -18.11 23.37 26.41
C ASP A 215 -17.69 23.38 27.88
N TYR A 216 -17.03 24.43 28.37
CA TYR A 216 -16.47 24.42 29.72
C TYR A 216 -17.09 25.47 30.66
N ILE A 217 -17.96 26.34 30.15
CA ILE A 217 -18.69 27.33 30.97
C ILE A 217 -20.20 27.12 30.84
N LEU A 218 -20.75 27.27 29.64
CA LEU A 218 -22.20 27.26 29.39
C LEU A 218 -22.84 25.91 29.75
N PHE A 219 -22.40 24.81 29.14
CA PHE A 219 -23.02 23.50 29.41
C PHE A 219 -22.84 23.01 30.85
N PRO A 220 -21.65 23.16 31.50
CA PRO A 220 -21.53 22.90 32.93
C PRO A 220 -22.47 23.77 33.78
N ALA A 221 -22.60 25.07 33.50
CA ALA A 221 -23.52 25.94 34.24
C ALA A 221 -24.99 25.50 34.09
N LEU A 222 -25.42 25.14 32.87
CA LEU A 222 -26.78 24.66 32.59
C LEU A 222 -27.12 23.35 33.32
N SER A 223 -26.13 22.56 33.72
CA SER A 223 -26.33 21.30 34.45
C SER A 223 -26.53 21.48 35.97
N GLY A 224 -26.47 22.71 36.48
CA GLY A 224 -26.71 23.04 37.89
C GLY A 224 -25.82 22.25 38.84
N LYS A 225 -26.41 21.41 39.70
CA LYS A 225 -25.65 20.61 40.69
C LYS A 225 -24.65 19.64 40.05
N SER A 226 -24.87 19.24 38.80
CA SER A 226 -24.00 18.31 38.07
C SER A 226 -22.76 18.97 37.45
N TRP A 227 -22.57 20.28 37.58
CA TRP A 227 -21.57 21.05 36.80
C TRP A 227 -20.16 20.46 36.79
N LYS A 228 -19.65 19.97 37.94
CA LYS A 228 -18.32 19.34 38.02
C LYS A 228 -18.23 18.08 37.16
N THR A 229 -19.28 17.27 37.20
CA THR A 229 -19.35 16.01 36.44
C THR A 229 -19.60 16.26 34.96
N THR A 230 -20.37 17.29 34.60
CA THR A 230 -20.56 17.71 33.20
C THR A 230 -19.27 18.27 32.62
N LEU A 231 -18.54 19.09 33.38
CA LEU A 231 -17.21 19.59 33.01
C LEU A 231 -16.24 18.43 32.72
N LEU A 232 -16.16 17.46 33.63
CA LEU A 232 -15.34 16.25 33.44
C LEU A 232 -15.81 15.44 32.22
N SER A 233 -17.11 15.29 32.02
CA SER A 233 -17.67 14.54 30.90
C SER A 233 -17.37 15.19 29.55
N ASN A 234 -17.38 16.52 29.47
CA ASN A 234 -16.98 17.27 28.28
C ASN A 234 -15.48 17.08 27.99
N ALA A 235 -14.63 17.07 29.02
CA ALA A 235 -13.21 16.76 28.87
C ALA A 235 -12.98 15.32 28.35
N ILE A 236 -13.70 14.34 28.91
CA ILE A 236 -13.64 12.94 28.46
C ILE A 236 -14.13 12.81 27.01
N ALA A 237 -15.26 13.43 26.66
CA ALA A 237 -15.77 13.42 25.29
C ALA A 237 -14.76 14.03 24.29
N GLY A 238 -14.10 15.13 24.68
CA GLY A 238 -13.03 15.73 23.91
C GLY A 238 -11.83 14.79 23.71
N ALA A 239 -11.41 14.09 24.76
CA ALA A 239 -10.32 13.11 24.71
C ALA A 239 -10.68 11.89 23.85
N LEU A 240 -11.91 11.36 23.95
CA LEU A 240 -12.41 10.27 23.11
C LEU A 240 -12.35 10.65 21.62
N ARG A 241 -12.84 11.85 21.29
CA ARG A 241 -12.73 12.41 19.95
C ARG A 241 -11.27 12.55 19.52
N ASN A 242 -10.40 13.10 20.35
CA ASN A 242 -8.98 13.30 20.01
C ASN A 242 -8.27 11.97 19.71
N CYS A 243 -8.44 10.95 20.56
CA CYS A 243 -7.87 9.62 20.34
C CYS A 243 -8.40 8.98 19.05
N TRP A 244 -9.69 9.16 18.76
CA TRP A 244 -10.30 8.67 17.53
C TRP A 244 -9.70 9.33 16.28
N LEU A 245 -9.66 10.67 16.25
CA LEU A 245 -9.09 11.44 15.14
C LEU A 245 -7.63 11.07 14.91
N TYR A 246 -6.82 11.09 15.97
CA TYR A 246 -5.41 10.70 15.94
C TYR A 246 -5.25 9.31 15.31
N THR A 247 -6.02 8.33 15.77
CA THR A 247 -5.97 6.96 15.26
C THR A 247 -6.30 6.91 13.76
N THR A 248 -7.40 7.54 13.35
CA THR A 248 -7.85 7.50 11.95
C THR A 248 -6.88 8.18 10.99
N ILE A 249 -6.33 9.34 11.36
CA ILE A 249 -5.44 10.13 10.50
C ILE A 249 -4.05 9.50 10.44
N PHE A 250 -3.49 9.07 11.58
CA PHE A 250 -2.13 8.51 11.60
C PHE A 250 -2.05 7.20 10.82
N CYS A 251 -3.09 6.36 10.90
CA CYS A 251 -3.17 5.13 10.12
C CYS A 251 -3.18 5.37 8.60
N GLY A 252 -3.45 6.59 8.15
CA GLY A 252 -3.45 6.97 6.75
C GLY A 252 -2.05 7.26 6.18
N HIS A 253 -1.13 7.78 6.99
CA HIS A 253 0.11 8.41 6.50
C HIS A 253 1.42 7.81 7.03
N PHE A 254 1.38 7.13 8.17
CA PHE A 254 2.58 6.66 8.88
C PHE A 254 2.88 5.17 8.87
N PRO A 255 1.94 4.24 8.56
CA PRO A 255 2.28 2.83 8.50
C PRO A 255 3.35 2.52 7.46
N ASP A 256 3.92 1.32 7.58
CA ASP A 256 4.85 0.79 6.59
C ASP A 256 4.19 0.79 5.19
N GLY A 257 4.91 1.30 4.20
CA GLY A 257 4.42 1.42 2.83
C GLY A 257 3.61 2.67 2.51
N ALA A 258 3.40 3.59 3.46
CA ALA A 258 3.06 4.99 3.18
C ALA A 258 4.37 5.78 3.03
N GLU A 259 4.82 5.96 1.79
CA GLU A 259 6.15 6.48 1.46
C GLU A 259 6.27 7.99 1.65
N LYS A 260 7.52 8.45 1.74
CA LYS A 260 7.88 9.86 1.88
C LYS A 260 8.72 10.28 0.68
N PHE A 261 8.63 11.55 0.31
CA PHE A 261 9.24 12.07 -0.91
C PHE A 261 10.15 13.26 -0.58
N VAL A 262 11.17 13.50 -1.39
CA VAL A 262 12.08 14.64 -1.23
C VAL A 262 12.48 15.19 -2.59
N GLY A 263 12.66 16.50 -2.70
CA GLY A 263 13.16 17.13 -3.93
C GLY A 263 12.20 17.02 -5.12
N VAL A 264 10.90 16.79 -4.88
CA VAL A 264 9.88 16.77 -5.92
C VAL A 264 9.65 18.19 -6.43
N ASP A 265 9.86 18.42 -7.73
CA ASP A 265 9.45 19.67 -8.37
C ASP A 265 7.97 19.62 -8.72
N VAL A 266 7.14 20.07 -7.78
CA VAL A 266 5.68 20.06 -7.89
C VAL A 266 5.17 20.93 -9.04
N LYS A 267 5.99 21.84 -9.58
CA LYS A 267 5.60 22.66 -10.74
C LYS A 267 5.70 21.91 -12.06
N SER A 268 6.64 20.96 -12.17
CA SER A 268 6.82 20.14 -13.37
C SER A 268 6.24 18.72 -13.22
N GLU A 269 5.75 18.36 -12.03
CA GLU A 269 5.03 17.11 -11.76
C GLU A 269 3.78 17.00 -12.65
N THR A 270 3.71 15.94 -13.45
CA THR A 270 2.52 15.62 -14.24
C THR A 270 1.40 15.11 -13.34
N ARG A 271 0.14 15.17 -13.81
CA ARG A 271 -1.01 14.68 -13.03
C ARG A 271 -0.90 13.19 -12.71
N GLY A 272 -0.41 12.37 -13.63
CA GLY A 272 -0.11 10.96 -13.38
C GLY A 272 0.98 10.72 -12.31
N GLU A 273 2.02 11.54 -12.26
CA GLU A 273 3.04 11.47 -11.20
C GLU A 273 2.46 11.89 -9.84
N TRP A 274 1.64 12.94 -9.82
CA TRP A 274 0.91 13.35 -8.63
C TRP A 274 0.03 12.20 -8.12
N TYR A 275 -0.75 11.54 -8.98
CA TYR A 275 -1.56 10.38 -8.60
C TYR A 275 -0.73 9.22 -8.05
N LEU A 276 0.40 8.91 -8.69
CA LEU A 276 1.32 7.89 -8.22
C LEU A 276 1.87 8.23 -6.83
N ARG A 277 2.20 9.51 -6.58
CA ARG A 277 2.67 10.00 -5.28
C ARG A 277 1.60 9.86 -4.20
N GLN A 278 0.35 10.22 -4.51
CA GLN A 278 -0.76 10.08 -3.58
C GLN A 278 -1.01 8.61 -3.19
N ILE A 279 -0.97 7.69 -4.15
CA ILE A 279 -1.13 6.24 -3.89
C ILE A 279 0.00 5.69 -3.03
N LEU A 280 1.25 6.04 -3.36
CA LEU A 280 2.42 5.54 -2.65
C LEU A 280 2.59 6.19 -1.27
N GLY A 281 2.17 7.45 -1.12
CA GLY A 281 2.32 8.23 0.10
C GLY A 281 1.26 7.96 1.17
N THR A 282 0.19 7.24 0.84
CA THR A 282 -0.92 7.02 1.76
C THR A 282 -1.28 5.55 1.89
N SER A 283 -2.06 5.22 2.91
CA SER A 283 -2.43 3.85 3.22
C SER A 283 -3.84 3.75 3.75
N ASN A 284 -4.52 2.66 3.38
CA ASN A 284 -5.89 2.40 3.79
C ASN A 284 -5.94 1.48 5.01
N PHE A 285 -7.09 1.50 5.70
CA PHE A 285 -7.44 0.47 6.66
C PHE A 285 -8.81 -0.15 6.39
N THR A 286 -8.88 -1.48 6.45
CA THR A 286 -10.14 -2.22 6.35
C THR A 286 -10.91 -2.09 7.65
N SER A 287 -12.20 -1.80 7.54
CA SER A 287 -13.10 -1.70 8.69
C SER A 287 -14.55 -2.05 8.32
N GLY A 288 -15.40 -2.29 9.31
CA GLY A 288 -16.84 -2.48 9.10
C GLY A 288 -17.56 -1.15 8.83
N LYS A 289 -18.82 -1.23 8.36
CA LYS A 289 -19.63 -0.05 7.99
C LYS A 289 -19.69 1.02 9.08
N PHE A 290 -19.81 0.61 10.35
CA PHE A 290 -19.84 1.52 11.49
C PHE A 290 -18.55 2.34 11.62
N VAL A 291 -17.39 1.68 11.56
CA VAL A 291 -16.09 2.36 11.67
C VAL A 291 -15.84 3.24 10.45
N THR A 292 -16.19 2.78 9.25
CA THR A 292 -16.13 3.59 8.02
C THR A 292 -16.95 4.88 8.13
N PHE A 293 -18.15 4.80 8.72
CA PHE A 293 -18.98 5.98 8.98
C PHE A 293 -18.36 6.90 10.03
N MET A 294 -17.93 6.34 11.18
CA MET A 294 -17.31 7.09 12.27
C MET A 294 -15.98 7.73 11.87
N SER A 295 -15.26 7.16 10.90
CA SER A 295 -14.02 7.72 10.36
C SER A 295 -14.25 8.65 9.16
N GLY A 296 -15.50 8.96 8.81
CA GLY A 296 -15.79 9.87 7.70
C GLY A 296 -15.25 9.42 6.34
N GLY A 297 -15.02 8.11 6.14
CA GLY A 297 -14.39 7.59 4.93
C GLY A 297 -12.85 7.58 4.95
N LEU A 298 -12.17 8.10 5.99
CA LEU A 298 -10.70 8.10 6.10
C LEU A 298 -10.06 6.70 6.24
N GLY A 299 -10.87 5.63 6.25
CA GLY A 299 -10.35 4.28 6.01
C GLY A 299 -9.85 4.06 4.58
N TYR A 300 -10.25 4.95 3.67
CA TYR A 300 -9.93 4.99 2.24
C TYR A 300 -9.04 6.21 1.94
N GLN A 301 -7.94 6.35 2.68
CA GLN A 301 -7.01 7.47 2.57
C GLN A 301 -6.42 7.63 1.17
N ILE A 302 -6.13 6.53 0.47
CA ILE A 302 -5.64 6.55 -0.91
C ILE A 302 -6.67 7.24 -1.81
N GLU A 303 -7.93 6.81 -1.76
CA GLU A 303 -9.00 7.42 -2.57
C GLU A 303 -9.27 8.86 -2.16
N HIS A 304 -9.23 9.14 -0.86
CA HIS A 304 -9.39 10.48 -0.32
C HIS A 304 -8.29 11.43 -0.84
N HIS A 305 -7.04 10.99 -0.94
CA HIS A 305 -5.95 11.82 -1.47
C HIS A 305 -5.96 11.92 -2.99
N LEU A 306 -6.41 10.87 -3.69
CA LEU A 306 -6.61 10.93 -5.14
C LEU A 306 -7.72 11.93 -5.51
N PHE A 307 -8.82 11.90 -4.75
CA PHE A 307 -10.06 12.61 -5.04
C PHE A 307 -10.68 13.23 -3.77
N PRO A 308 -10.03 14.26 -3.17
CA PRO A 308 -10.45 14.81 -1.88
C PRO A 308 -11.85 15.40 -1.89
N ASP A 309 -12.30 15.82 -3.07
CA ASP A 309 -13.60 16.42 -3.36
C ASP A 309 -14.70 15.41 -3.73
N LEU A 310 -14.42 14.09 -3.72
CA LEU A 310 -15.49 13.09 -3.88
C LEU A 310 -16.20 12.81 -2.55
N PRO A 311 -17.54 12.70 -2.55
CA PRO A 311 -18.32 12.30 -1.38
C PRO A 311 -17.77 11.05 -0.67
N CYS A 312 -17.54 11.16 0.64
CA CYS A 312 -16.98 10.09 1.46
C CYS A 312 -17.77 8.77 1.39
N ASN A 313 -19.08 8.81 1.09
CA ASN A 313 -19.93 7.63 0.93
C ASN A 313 -19.65 6.85 -0.37
N ARG A 314 -18.94 7.45 -1.33
CA ARG A 314 -18.52 6.82 -2.59
C ARG A 314 -17.12 6.21 -2.53
N LEU A 315 -16.31 6.57 -1.54
CA LEU A 315 -14.95 6.04 -1.37
C LEU A 315 -14.90 4.49 -1.27
N PRO A 316 -15.82 3.81 -0.55
CA PRO A 316 -15.83 2.35 -0.53
C PRO A 316 -16.00 1.73 -1.92
N GLU A 317 -16.87 2.30 -2.75
CA GLU A 317 -17.16 1.82 -4.11
C GLU A 317 -15.96 2.02 -5.03
N ILE A 318 -15.43 3.25 -5.10
CA ILE A 318 -14.33 3.59 -6.01
C ILE A 318 -13.02 2.90 -5.58
N SER A 319 -12.82 2.60 -4.30
CA SER A 319 -11.60 1.93 -3.81
C SER A 319 -11.33 0.58 -4.46
N SER A 320 -12.39 -0.18 -4.79
CA SER A 320 -12.26 -1.46 -5.49
C SER A 320 -11.71 -1.27 -6.91
N GLN A 321 -12.11 -0.19 -7.58
CA GLN A 321 -11.73 0.17 -8.94
C GLN A 321 -10.32 0.76 -8.95
N VAL A 322 -9.99 1.66 -8.01
CA VAL A 322 -8.63 2.19 -7.84
C VAL A 322 -7.64 1.07 -7.54
N ARG A 323 -8.00 0.10 -6.69
CA ARG A 323 -7.17 -1.09 -6.43
C ARG A 323 -6.93 -1.92 -7.69
N ALA A 324 -7.94 -2.06 -8.55
CA ALA A 324 -7.79 -2.76 -9.83
C ALA A 324 -6.84 -2.01 -10.78
N VAL A 325 -6.95 -0.68 -10.84
CA VAL A 325 -6.00 0.18 -11.57
C VAL A 325 -4.58 0.04 -11.02
N CYS A 326 -4.40 0.10 -9.70
CA CYS A 326 -3.08 -0.12 -9.08
C CYS A 326 -2.52 -1.51 -9.44
N ALA A 327 -3.36 -2.54 -9.43
CA ALA A 327 -2.96 -3.89 -9.84
C ALA A 327 -2.54 -3.95 -11.32
N LYS A 328 -3.28 -3.27 -12.23
CA LYS A 328 -2.95 -3.16 -13.66
C LYS A 328 -1.54 -2.61 -13.89
N TYR A 329 -1.15 -1.57 -13.16
CA TYR A 329 0.19 -0.96 -13.26
C TYR A 329 1.23 -1.59 -12.33
N GLY A 330 0.83 -2.53 -11.47
CA GLY A 330 1.72 -3.15 -10.49
C GLY A 330 2.18 -2.20 -9.38
N ILE A 331 1.39 -1.17 -9.09
CA ILE A 331 1.60 -0.20 -8.01
C ILE A 331 1.16 -0.86 -6.69
N PRO A 332 1.98 -0.81 -5.62
CA PRO A 332 1.57 -1.25 -4.29
C PRO A 332 0.35 -0.47 -3.81
N TYR A 333 -0.68 -1.20 -3.37
CA TYR A 333 -1.88 -0.62 -2.78
C TYR A 333 -1.88 -0.94 -1.29
N THR A 334 -1.35 -0.01 -0.48
CA THR A 334 -1.07 -0.24 0.95
C THR A 334 -2.37 -0.27 1.74
N THR A 335 -2.71 -1.44 2.31
CA THR A 335 -3.94 -1.62 3.10
C THR A 335 -3.74 -2.66 4.19
N GLY A 336 -4.24 -2.40 5.40
CA GLY A 336 -4.21 -3.33 6.54
C GLY A 336 -5.48 -3.27 7.39
N SER A 337 -5.55 -4.01 8.49
CA SER A 337 -6.61 -3.77 9.49
C SER A 337 -6.33 -2.47 10.24
N LEU A 338 -7.37 -1.80 10.77
CA LEU A 338 -7.20 -0.57 11.57
C LEU A 338 -6.18 -0.78 12.71
N TYR A 339 -6.32 -1.88 13.44
CA TYR A 339 -5.38 -2.26 14.50
C TYR A 339 -3.95 -2.45 13.98
N GLY A 340 -3.78 -3.14 12.85
CA GLY A 340 -2.48 -3.35 12.23
C GLY A 340 -1.82 -2.03 11.82
N GLN A 341 -2.56 -1.15 11.13
CA GLN A 341 -2.03 0.15 10.70
C GLN A 341 -1.68 1.05 11.89
N PHE A 342 -2.49 1.01 12.96
CA PHE A 342 -2.19 1.76 14.19
C PHE A 342 -0.86 1.30 14.80
N TRP A 343 -0.66 -0.01 14.96
CA TRP A 343 0.58 -0.53 15.54
C TRP A 343 1.79 -0.31 14.65
N LEU A 344 1.64 -0.39 13.33
CA LEU A 344 2.72 -0.03 12.41
C LEU A 344 3.10 1.44 12.55
N SER A 345 2.12 2.34 12.62
CA SER A 345 2.34 3.77 12.83
C SER A 345 3.05 4.04 14.17
N PHE A 346 2.53 3.47 15.26
CA PHE A 346 3.12 3.65 16.60
C PHE A 346 4.53 3.05 16.70
N ARG A 347 4.76 1.89 16.10
CA ARG A 347 6.09 1.27 16.01
C ARG A 347 7.05 2.16 15.24
N THR A 348 6.63 2.75 14.13
CA THR A 348 7.44 3.70 13.35
C THR A 348 7.82 4.91 14.19
N LEU A 349 6.86 5.56 14.86
CA LEU A 349 7.14 6.68 15.77
C LEU A 349 8.12 6.30 16.89
N SER A 350 7.95 5.10 17.45
CA SER A 350 8.83 4.57 18.50
C SER A 350 10.25 4.29 17.99
N LYS A 351 10.40 3.80 16.75
CA LYS A 351 11.71 3.62 16.11
C LYS A 351 12.39 4.96 15.84
N LEU A 352 11.63 5.96 15.37
CA LEU A 352 12.16 7.30 15.07
C LEU A 352 12.50 8.11 16.32
N ALA A 353 12.16 7.59 17.51
CA ALA A 353 12.54 8.17 18.80
C ALA A 353 14.06 8.08 19.07
N VAL A 354 14.75 7.11 18.48
CA VAL A 354 16.21 6.90 18.67
C VAL A 354 17.02 7.37 17.45
N PRO A 355 18.34 7.65 17.62
CA PRO A 355 19.21 7.99 16.50
C PRO A 355 19.27 6.87 15.45
N ASP A 356 19.38 7.24 14.17
CA ASP A 356 19.42 6.28 13.06
C ASP A 356 20.61 5.32 13.14
N ALA A 357 21.72 5.74 13.77
CA ALA A 357 22.90 4.90 14.01
C ALA A 357 22.60 3.67 14.90
N LEU A 358 21.52 3.67 15.67
CA LEU A 358 21.07 2.53 16.48
C LEU A 358 20.13 1.59 15.71
N LEU A 359 19.76 1.93 14.47
CA LEU A 359 18.84 1.16 13.64
C LEU A 359 19.63 0.31 12.64
N TRP A 360 19.29 -0.98 12.57
CA TRP A 360 19.99 -1.96 11.74
C TRP A 360 19.79 -1.78 10.23
N ARG A 361 18.64 -1.22 9.82
CA ARG A 361 18.34 -0.93 8.42
C ARG A 361 18.77 0.49 8.05
N THR A 362 19.26 0.66 6.83
CA THR A 362 19.57 1.98 6.27
C THR A 362 18.29 2.80 6.10
N SER A 363 18.43 4.11 5.95
CA SER A 363 17.27 4.96 5.67
C SER A 363 16.69 4.73 4.27
N ASP A 364 17.43 4.08 3.36
CA ASP A 364 17.00 3.79 1.99
C ASP A 364 16.21 2.47 1.88
N ASP A 365 16.40 1.53 2.80
CA ASP A 365 15.74 0.22 2.82
C ASP A 365 15.20 -0.09 4.23
N ALA A 366 14.18 0.67 4.67
CA ALA A 366 13.47 0.42 5.91
C ALA A 366 11.96 0.30 5.67
N PRO A 367 11.21 -0.50 6.45
CA PRO A 367 9.76 -0.61 6.28
C PRO A 367 9.02 0.73 6.40
N GLU A 368 9.53 1.64 7.24
CA GLU A 368 8.98 2.97 7.47
C GLU A 368 9.41 4.05 6.46
N THR A 369 10.48 3.79 5.71
CA THR A 369 11.08 4.73 4.74
C THR A 369 11.89 3.95 3.70
N ARG A 370 11.55 4.11 2.42
CA ARG A 370 12.29 3.54 1.30
C ARG A 370 12.67 4.61 0.28
N SER A 371 13.73 4.36 -0.50
CA SER A 371 14.08 5.18 -1.67
C SER A 371 14.44 4.33 -2.86
N GLU A 372 14.44 4.93 -4.05
CA GLU A 372 14.99 4.31 -5.26
C GLU A 372 16.47 3.93 -5.14
N ARG A 373 17.21 4.47 -4.15
CA ARG A 373 18.63 4.14 -3.95
C ARG A 373 18.84 2.73 -3.41
N MET A 374 17.84 2.16 -2.74
CA MET A 374 17.90 0.75 -2.35
C MET A 374 18.10 -0.12 -3.60
N LEU A 375 17.42 0.20 -4.71
CA LEU A 375 17.57 -0.49 -6.00
C LEU A 375 19.03 -0.55 -6.47
N ALA A 376 19.82 0.51 -6.22
CA ALA A 376 21.23 0.57 -6.60
C ALA A 376 22.17 -0.06 -5.56
N ALA A 377 21.86 0.10 -4.27
CA ALA A 377 22.64 -0.53 -3.19
C ALA A 377 22.53 -2.06 -3.23
N HIS A 378 21.34 -2.58 -3.54
CA HIS A 378 21.11 -4.00 -3.73
C HIS A 378 21.79 -4.53 -4.99
N ALA A 379 21.94 -3.71 -6.04
CA ALA A 379 22.77 -4.03 -7.21
C ALA A 379 24.26 -4.21 -6.90
N GLN A 380 24.73 -3.51 -5.86
CA GLN A 380 26.15 -3.46 -5.49
C GLN A 380 26.51 -4.38 -4.33
N CYS A 381 25.52 -4.98 -3.64
CA CYS A 381 25.75 -5.77 -2.44
C CYS A 381 26.45 -7.10 -2.80
N PRO A 382 27.70 -7.33 -2.36
CA PRO A 382 28.36 -8.62 -2.52
C PRO A 382 27.63 -9.64 -1.66
N GLU A 383 27.36 -10.81 -2.22
CA GLU A 383 26.55 -11.86 -1.62
C GLU A 383 26.87 -12.15 -0.15
N PRO A 384 25.88 -12.61 0.65
CA PRO A 384 26.21 -13.38 1.83
C PRO A 384 26.98 -14.63 1.37
N LYS A 385 28.31 -14.62 1.55
CA LYS A 385 29.27 -15.67 1.18
C LYS A 385 28.87 -17.10 1.59
N ARG A 386 27.85 -17.24 2.45
CA ARG A 386 27.29 -18.51 2.93
C ARG A 386 26.22 -19.13 2.00
N ALA A 387 25.54 -18.34 1.17
CA ALA A 387 24.50 -18.83 0.23
C ALA A 387 25.07 -19.37 -1.10
N LEU A 388 26.36 -19.16 -1.32
CA LEU A 388 27.08 -19.38 -2.59
C LEU A 388 27.78 -20.72 -2.75
N ARG A 389 27.87 -21.54 -1.71
CA ARG A 389 28.37 -22.90 -1.92
C ARG A 389 27.36 -23.59 -2.83
N ARG A 390 27.80 -24.05 -4.02
CA ARG A 390 27.01 -24.99 -4.83
C ARG A 390 26.40 -25.99 -3.86
N PRO A 391 25.07 -26.04 -3.72
CA PRO A 391 24.45 -26.84 -2.67
C PRO A 391 24.96 -28.26 -2.87
N ASN A 392 25.30 -28.94 -1.77
CA ASN A 392 25.87 -30.28 -1.85
C ASN A 392 24.98 -31.10 -2.80
N ARG A 393 25.58 -31.60 -3.88
CA ARG A 393 24.83 -32.23 -4.98
C ARG A 393 23.91 -33.34 -4.46
N MET A 394 24.40 -34.13 -3.50
CA MET A 394 23.63 -35.20 -2.88
C MET A 394 22.47 -34.66 -2.03
N ALA A 395 22.69 -33.59 -1.28
CA ALA A 395 21.64 -32.94 -0.49
C ALA A 395 20.57 -32.29 -1.40
N SER A 396 20.98 -31.74 -2.54
CA SER A 396 20.05 -31.18 -3.54
C SER A 396 19.21 -32.28 -4.18
N ILE A 397 19.83 -33.42 -4.55
CA ILE A 397 19.10 -34.60 -5.05
C ILE A 397 18.05 -35.04 -4.01
N GLY A 398 18.44 -35.16 -2.74
CA GLY A 398 17.51 -35.52 -1.66
C GLY A 398 16.36 -34.52 -1.50
N MET A 399 16.67 -33.21 -1.57
CA MET A 399 15.66 -32.14 -1.49
C MET A 399 14.66 -32.22 -2.65
N PHE A 400 15.15 -32.32 -3.90
CA PHE A 400 14.28 -32.44 -5.07
C PHE A 400 13.50 -33.76 -5.08
N ALA A 401 14.07 -34.86 -4.60
CA ALA A 401 13.36 -36.12 -4.44
C ALA A 401 12.20 -35.99 -3.45
N MET A 402 12.44 -35.34 -2.31
CA MET A 402 11.41 -35.09 -1.29
C MET A 402 10.32 -34.15 -1.81
N ILE A 403 10.68 -33.00 -2.39
CA ILE A 403 9.72 -32.06 -2.99
C ILE A 403 8.90 -32.76 -4.09
N GLY A 404 9.57 -33.53 -4.96
CA GLY A 404 8.93 -34.30 -6.01
C GLY A 404 7.95 -35.35 -5.48
N ALA A 405 8.31 -36.08 -4.42
CA ALA A 405 7.44 -37.08 -3.80
C ALA A 405 6.19 -36.43 -3.20
N VAL A 406 6.38 -35.35 -2.42
CA VAL A 406 5.28 -34.60 -1.80
C VAL A 406 4.37 -34.00 -2.86
N ALA A 407 4.94 -33.38 -3.91
CA ALA A 407 4.17 -32.79 -4.99
C ALA A 407 3.37 -33.84 -5.76
N LYS A 408 3.98 -34.96 -6.16
CA LYS A 408 3.30 -36.05 -6.85
C LYS A 408 2.19 -36.68 -5.99
N MET A 409 2.45 -36.88 -4.70
CA MET A 409 1.44 -37.37 -3.76
C MET A 409 0.27 -36.39 -3.64
N GLY A 410 0.55 -35.09 -3.53
CA GLY A 410 -0.48 -34.04 -3.52
C GLY A 410 -1.31 -33.99 -4.81
N LEU A 411 -0.68 -34.17 -5.98
CA LEU A 411 -1.35 -34.22 -7.28
C LEU A 411 -2.13 -35.52 -7.53
N ALA A 412 -1.77 -36.62 -6.86
CA ALA A 412 -2.42 -37.92 -7.05
C ALA A 412 -3.54 -38.17 -6.04
N LEU A 413 -3.35 -37.75 -4.78
CA LEU A 413 -4.28 -38.02 -3.68
C LEU A 413 -5.01 -36.77 -3.20
N GLY A 414 -4.43 -35.59 -3.43
CA GLY A 414 -4.93 -34.32 -2.92
C GLY A 414 -5.75 -33.52 -3.93
N THR A 415 -5.68 -33.78 -5.24
CA THR A 415 -6.51 -33.09 -6.23
C THR A 415 -7.66 -33.98 -6.67
N LYS A 416 -8.73 -33.36 -7.16
CA LYS A 416 -9.85 -34.09 -7.78
C LYS A 416 -9.45 -34.60 -9.16
N SER A 417 -8.78 -33.74 -9.93
CA SER A 417 -8.14 -34.10 -11.19
C SER A 417 -6.91 -33.23 -11.42
N THR A 418 -5.92 -33.78 -12.11
CA THR A 418 -4.71 -33.06 -12.53
C THR A 418 -4.54 -33.24 -14.03
N THR A 419 -4.67 -32.16 -14.80
CA THR A 419 -4.43 -32.17 -16.26
C THR A 419 -3.13 -31.44 -16.58
N VAL A 420 -2.21 -32.11 -17.28
CA VAL A 420 -0.93 -31.54 -17.69
C VAL A 420 -0.81 -31.62 -19.22
N ARG A 421 -0.62 -30.47 -19.88
CA ARG A 421 -0.49 -30.36 -21.34
C ARG A 421 0.88 -29.80 -21.72
N GLY A 422 1.41 -30.24 -22.87
CA GLY A 422 2.70 -29.76 -23.40
C GLY A 422 3.95 -30.21 -22.62
N ARG A 423 3.79 -31.05 -21.58
CA ARG A 423 4.89 -31.51 -20.73
C ARG A 423 5.99 -32.19 -21.52
N ASP A 424 5.65 -33.07 -22.45
CA ASP A 424 6.66 -33.90 -23.14
C ASP A 424 7.49 -33.05 -24.10
N ALA A 425 6.87 -32.07 -24.78
CA ALA A 425 7.58 -31.06 -25.58
C ALA A 425 8.50 -30.20 -24.70
N PHE A 426 8.02 -29.74 -23.54
CA PHE A 426 8.85 -28.99 -22.58
C PHE A 426 10.05 -29.79 -22.07
N VAL A 427 9.83 -31.07 -21.72
CA VAL A 427 10.90 -31.98 -21.31
C VAL A 427 11.92 -32.17 -22.43
N ALA A 428 11.46 -32.34 -23.67
CA ALA A 428 12.34 -32.44 -24.84
C ALA A 428 13.21 -31.19 -25.02
N THR A 429 12.66 -29.98 -24.84
CA THR A 429 13.43 -28.72 -24.90
C THR A 429 14.55 -28.66 -23.86
N ILE A 430 14.30 -29.12 -22.63
CA ILE A 430 15.35 -29.13 -21.59
C ILE A 430 16.43 -30.16 -21.89
N LEU A 431 16.02 -31.33 -22.40
CA LEU A 431 16.92 -32.47 -22.67
C LEU A 431 17.65 -32.39 -24.02
N ASP A 432 17.33 -31.42 -24.86
CA ASP A 432 17.97 -31.24 -26.18
C ASP A 432 19.48 -31.04 -26.03
N PRO A 433 20.31 -31.99 -26.52
CA PRO A 433 21.76 -31.89 -26.41
C PRO A 433 22.37 -30.84 -27.36
N GLN A 434 21.63 -30.36 -28.36
CA GLN A 434 22.10 -29.35 -29.30
C GLN A 434 21.83 -27.92 -28.81
N ARG A 435 21.04 -27.76 -27.73
CA ARG A 435 20.70 -26.45 -27.19
C ARG A 435 21.88 -25.83 -26.43
N THR A 436 22.32 -24.65 -26.89
CA THR A 436 23.30 -23.79 -26.20
C THR A 436 22.62 -22.75 -25.32
N ALA A 437 21.55 -22.12 -25.82
CA ALA A 437 20.81 -21.07 -25.11
C ALA A 437 20.08 -21.61 -23.88
N GLY A 438 20.08 -20.86 -22.77
CA GLY A 438 19.32 -21.20 -21.56
C GLY A 438 17.80 -21.27 -21.79
N VAL A 439 17.09 -21.92 -20.87
CA VAL A 439 15.61 -22.00 -20.90
C VAL A 439 15.03 -21.13 -19.80
N LEU A 440 14.18 -20.18 -20.18
CA LEU A 440 13.47 -19.30 -19.27
C LEU A 440 11.98 -19.68 -19.21
N VAL A 441 11.58 -20.27 -18.09
CA VAL A 441 10.20 -20.70 -17.82
C VAL A 441 9.44 -19.56 -17.15
N VAL A 442 8.33 -19.15 -17.76
CA VAL A 442 7.56 -17.99 -17.32
C VAL A 442 6.11 -18.38 -17.07
N PRO A 443 5.80 -18.87 -15.86
CA PRO A 443 4.43 -19.11 -15.42
C PRO A 443 3.71 -17.82 -14.98
N ASN A 444 2.38 -17.81 -15.09
CA ASN A 444 1.54 -16.97 -14.23
C ASN A 444 1.62 -17.44 -12.75
N HIS A 445 1.25 -16.58 -11.80
CA HIS A 445 1.39 -16.86 -10.37
C HIS A 445 0.03 -16.86 -9.66
N ARG A 446 -0.51 -18.04 -9.33
CA ARG A 446 -1.81 -18.28 -8.70
C ARG A 446 -1.75 -18.59 -7.21
N SER A 447 -0.66 -19.17 -6.73
CA SER A 447 -0.54 -19.65 -5.35
C SER A 447 0.91 -19.86 -4.90
N THR A 448 1.10 -20.08 -3.60
CA THR A 448 2.41 -20.51 -3.07
C THR A 448 2.80 -21.94 -3.43
N LEU A 449 1.90 -22.72 -4.05
CA LEU A 449 2.14 -24.11 -4.46
C LEU A 449 2.44 -24.26 -5.95
N ASP A 450 2.45 -23.17 -6.70
CA ASP A 450 2.66 -23.15 -8.15
C ASP A 450 3.94 -23.87 -8.54
N ASP A 451 5.08 -23.40 -8.04
CA ASP A 451 6.39 -23.96 -8.35
C ASP A 451 6.51 -25.46 -7.96
N PRO A 452 6.31 -25.86 -6.68
CA PRO A 452 6.53 -27.25 -6.30
C PRO A 452 5.59 -28.23 -7.02
N LEU A 453 4.31 -27.90 -7.23
CA LEU A 453 3.39 -28.80 -7.92
C LEU A 453 3.62 -28.82 -9.44
N MET A 454 3.88 -27.67 -10.06
CA MET A 454 4.21 -27.60 -11.50
C MET A 454 5.43 -28.47 -11.82
N TRP A 455 6.53 -28.27 -11.10
CA TRP A 455 7.76 -29.05 -11.29
C TRP A 455 7.62 -30.50 -10.84
N GLY A 456 6.74 -30.79 -9.88
CA GLY A 456 6.40 -32.15 -9.46
C GLY A 456 5.77 -33.02 -10.55
N THR A 457 5.22 -32.43 -11.62
CA THR A 457 4.68 -33.18 -12.76
C THR A 457 5.76 -33.84 -13.63
N LEU A 458 7.02 -33.41 -13.51
CA LEU A 458 8.11 -33.89 -14.36
C LEU A 458 8.53 -35.33 -14.02
N PRO A 459 9.16 -36.05 -14.96
CA PRO A 459 9.67 -37.40 -14.71
C PRO A 459 10.68 -37.45 -13.56
N TRP A 460 10.70 -38.56 -12.81
CA TRP A 460 11.70 -38.79 -11.77
C TRP A 460 13.13 -38.73 -12.29
N SER A 461 13.35 -39.11 -13.55
CA SER A 461 14.63 -38.98 -14.22
C SER A 461 15.12 -37.53 -14.26
N MET A 462 14.25 -36.51 -14.25
CA MET A 462 14.65 -35.11 -14.14
C MET A 462 14.77 -34.66 -12.68
N LEU A 463 13.79 -35.00 -11.84
CA LEU A 463 13.77 -34.61 -10.42
C LEU A 463 15.02 -35.08 -9.65
N LEU A 464 15.56 -36.24 -10.00
CA LEU A 464 16.78 -36.79 -9.40
C LEU A 464 18.08 -36.24 -10.01
N ARG A 465 18.00 -35.34 -11.00
CA ARG A 465 19.14 -34.68 -11.64
C ARG A 465 19.01 -33.15 -11.49
N PRO A 466 19.49 -32.56 -10.39
CA PRO A 466 19.36 -31.12 -10.13
C PRO A 466 19.87 -30.20 -11.25
N ARG A 467 20.85 -30.66 -12.05
CA ARG A 467 21.33 -29.93 -13.24
C ARG A 467 20.25 -29.69 -14.31
N LEU A 468 19.25 -30.55 -14.39
CA LEU A 468 18.11 -30.42 -15.31
C LEU A 468 16.93 -29.69 -14.66
N MET A 469 17.02 -29.41 -13.35
CA MET A 469 16.00 -28.70 -12.61
C MET A 469 16.26 -27.21 -12.61
N ARG A 470 15.18 -26.44 -12.58
CA ARG A 470 15.22 -24.98 -12.52
C ARG A 470 15.90 -24.41 -11.30
N TRP A 471 16.54 -23.26 -11.50
CA TRP A 471 16.69 -22.25 -10.48
C TRP A 471 15.44 -21.37 -10.45
N SER A 472 14.82 -21.17 -9.28
CA SER A 472 13.63 -20.33 -9.15
C SER A 472 13.96 -19.03 -8.44
N LEU A 473 13.44 -17.91 -8.91
CA LEU A 473 13.52 -16.63 -8.19
C LEU A 473 12.41 -16.59 -7.12
N GLY A 474 12.79 -16.45 -5.85
CA GLY A 474 11.88 -16.54 -4.71
C GLY A 474 12.06 -15.39 -3.71
N ALA A 475 10.94 -14.85 -3.21
CA ALA A 475 10.94 -13.72 -2.28
C ALA A 475 11.69 -14.05 -0.98
N ALA A 476 12.73 -13.27 -0.65
CA ALA A 476 13.61 -13.50 0.48
C ALA A 476 12.85 -13.55 1.81
N GLU A 477 11.90 -12.62 1.98
CA GLU A 477 11.04 -12.50 3.16
C GLU A 477 10.04 -13.65 3.33
N LEU A 478 9.90 -14.53 2.34
CA LEU A 478 9.04 -15.72 2.41
C LEU A 478 9.86 -17.01 2.44
N CYS A 479 10.88 -17.13 1.59
CA CYS A 479 11.65 -18.35 1.39
C CYS A 479 12.84 -18.48 2.34
N PHE A 480 13.32 -17.38 2.94
CA PHE A 480 14.56 -17.32 3.72
C PHE A 480 14.33 -16.67 5.10
N THR A 481 13.24 -17.06 5.78
CA THR A 481 12.81 -16.43 7.05
C THR A 481 13.55 -16.93 8.28
N ASN A 482 14.12 -18.13 8.22
CA ASN A 482 14.86 -18.77 9.32
C ASN A 482 15.88 -19.79 8.77
N PRO A 483 16.84 -20.27 9.57
CA PRO A 483 17.90 -21.15 9.09
C PRO A 483 17.43 -22.42 8.36
N VAL A 484 16.32 -23.02 8.80
CA VAL A 484 15.76 -24.25 8.19
C VAL A 484 15.19 -23.94 6.82
N THR A 485 14.31 -22.94 6.73
CA THR A 485 13.70 -22.52 5.45
C THR A 485 14.75 -22.02 4.46
N SER A 486 15.75 -21.27 4.91
CA SER A 486 16.87 -20.83 4.08
C SER A 486 17.70 -21.99 3.54
N MET A 487 17.98 -23.01 4.36
CA MET A 487 18.67 -24.22 3.92
C MET A 487 17.84 -24.97 2.87
N MET A 488 16.54 -25.18 3.13
CA MET A 488 15.65 -25.88 2.21
C MET A 488 15.55 -25.16 0.86
N SER A 489 15.32 -23.85 0.87
CA SER A 489 15.28 -23.01 -0.33
C SER A 489 16.58 -23.07 -1.12
N SER A 490 17.73 -23.03 -0.44
CA SER A 490 19.05 -23.14 -1.10
C SER A 490 19.25 -24.50 -1.77
N LEU A 491 18.89 -25.61 -1.09
CA LEU A 491 18.98 -26.97 -1.64
C LEU A 491 17.99 -27.20 -2.79
N ALA A 492 16.87 -26.48 -2.80
CA ALA A 492 15.86 -26.50 -3.84
C ALA A 492 16.16 -25.54 -5.02
N GLN A 493 17.38 -24.99 -5.09
CA GLN A 493 17.83 -24.04 -6.12
C GLN A 493 16.98 -22.76 -6.19
N VAL A 494 16.59 -22.21 -5.05
CA VAL A 494 15.89 -20.91 -4.99
C VAL A 494 16.92 -19.79 -4.84
N LEU A 495 16.83 -18.78 -5.71
CA LEU A 495 17.60 -17.55 -5.66
C LEU A 495 16.78 -16.50 -4.90
N ALA A 496 17.37 -15.91 -3.85
CA ALA A 496 16.69 -14.97 -2.97
C ALA A 496 16.51 -13.60 -3.66
N THR A 497 15.31 -13.33 -4.14
CA THR A 497 14.93 -11.99 -4.61
C THR A 497 14.31 -11.19 -3.49
N VAL A 498 14.70 -9.95 -3.30
CA VAL A 498 14.10 -9.08 -2.31
C VAL A 498 13.16 -8.10 -3.02
N ARG A 499 11.96 -7.93 -2.46
CA ARG A 499 10.95 -7.05 -3.07
C ARG A 499 11.25 -5.60 -2.75
N GLY A 500 11.32 -4.79 -3.80
CA GLY A 500 11.67 -3.39 -3.68
C GLY A 500 13.13 -3.11 -4.04
N ASP A 501 13.98 -4.12 -4.18
CA ASP A 501 15.40 -4.01 -4.52
C ASP A 501 15.67 -3.80 -6.02
N GLY A 502 14.60 -3.66 -6.80
CA GLY A 502 14.75 -3.40 -8.23
C GLY A 502 15.14 -4.63 -9.03
N ILE A 503 15.55 -4.38 -10.26
CA ILE A 503 15.93 -5.44 -11.22
C ILE A 503 17.42 -5.79 -11.18
N PHE A 504 18.22 -4.93 -10.55
CA PHE A 504 19.65 -5.11 -10.38
C PHE A 504 19.87 -5.66 -8.97
N GLN A 505 19.80 -6.98 -8.84
CA GLN A 505 20.03 -7.66 -7.57
C GLN A 505 20.74 -8.99 -7.85
N PRO A 506 21.53 -9.52 -6.90
CA PRO A 506 22.41 -10.67 -7.13
C PRO A 506 21.66 -11.91 -7.63
N ALA A 507 20.42 -12.10 -7.19
CA ALA A 507 19.59 -13.21 -7.66
C ALA A 507 19.29 -13.14 -9.18
N ILE A 508 19.08 -11.93 -9.73
CA ILE A 508 18.86 -11.75 -11.16
C ILE A 508 20.17 -11.94 -11.93
N ASP A 509 21.29 -11.40 -11.44
CA ASP A 509 22.61 -11.61 -12.06
C ASP A 509 22.98 -13.10 -12.11
N ARG A 510 22.70 -13.80 -11.01
CA ARG A 510 22.92 -15.24 -10.93
C ARG A 510 22.01 -16.01 -11.88
N ALA A 511 20.75 -15.59 -12.02
CA ALA A 511 19.83 -16.18 -12.99
C ALA A 511 20.30 -15.98 -14.44
N ILE A 512 20.83 -14.80 -14.80
CA ILE A 512 21.47 -14.56 -16.11
C ILE A 512 22.63 -15.54 -16.31
N SER A 513 23.53 -15.66 -15.33
CA SER A 513 24.64 -16.62 -15.40
C SER A 513 24.19 -18.09 -15.54
N VAL A 514 23.04 -18.46 -14.94
CA VAL A 514 22.45 -19.79 -15.13
C VAL A 514 21.97 -19.94 -16.58
N LEU A 515 21.32 -18.93 -17.15
CA LEU A 515 20.87 -18.95 -18.55
C LEU A 515 22.04 -19.01 -19.53
N ASP A 516 23.10 -18.22 -19.31
CA ASP A 516 24.31 -18.19 -20.14
C ASP A 516 25.06 -19.53 -20.16
N THR A 517 24.84 -20.39 -19.14
CA THR A 517 25.43 -21.73 -19.07
C THR A 517 24.49 -22.83 -19.59
N GLY A 518 23.43 -22.45 -20.32
CA GLY A 518 22.44 -23.39 -20.86
C GLY A 518 21.49 -23.97 -19.80
N GLY A 519 21.47 -23.40 -18.59
CA GLY A 519 20.62 -23.82 -17.49
C GLY A 519 19.15 -23.43 -17.65
N VAL A 520 18.35 -23.79 -16.65
CA VAL A 520 16.91 -23.51 -16.60
C VAL A 520 16.60 -22.52 -15.47
N VAL A 521 15.91 -21.43 -15.78
CA VAL A 521 15.43 -20.45 -14.79
C VAL A 521 13.90 -20.39 -14.82
N ASN A 522 13.28 -20.37 -13.65
CA ASN A 522 11.86 -20.13 -13.45
C ASN A 522 11.63 -18.77 -12.79
N ILE A 523 10.72 -17.97 -13.35
CA ILE A 523 10.37 -16.65 -12.79
C ILE A 523 8.87 -16.39 -12.85
N PHE A 524 8.30 -16.02 -11.70
CA PHE A 524 6.94 -15.49 -11.61
C PHE A 524 6.96 -13.98 -11.85
N SER A 525 6.90 -13.57 -13.11
CA SER A 525 7.11 -12.17 -13.52
C SER A 525 6.03 -11.19 -13.03
N GLU A 526 4.87 -11.68 -12.58
CA GLU A 526 3.84 -10.87 -11.89
C GLU A 526 4.34 -10.28 -10.55
N GLY A 527 5.44 -10.82 -9.99
CA GLY A 527 6.09 -10.35 -8.75
C GLY A 527 5.32 -10.65 -7.45
N ARG A 528 4.06 -11.09 -7.56
CA ARG A 528 3.20 -11.55 -6.47
C ARG A 528 2.13 -12.50 -6.99
N ILE A 529 1.49 -13.22 -6.08
CA ILE A 529 0.33 -14.07 -6.38
C ILE A 529 -0.83 -13.20 -6.88
N ASN A 530 -1.43 -13.61 -7.99
CA ASN A 530 -2.62 -13.06 -8.59
C ASN A 530 -3.65 -14.17 -8.87
N GLN A 531 -4.77 -14.13 -8.16
CA GLN A 531 -5.87 -15.07 -8.34
C GLN A 531 -6.96 -14.53 -9.27
N GLY A 532 -6.83 -13.30 -9.76
CA GLY A 532 -7.71 -12.69 -10.74
C GLY A 532 -7.27 -12.94 -12.17
N THR A 533 -8.15 -12.69 -13.13
CA THR A 533 -7.86 -12.67 -14.56
C THR A 533 -8.10 -11.27 -15.12
N PRO A 534 -7.25 -10.76 -16.03
CA PRO A 534 -6.05 -11.38 -16.61
C PRO A 534 -4.83 -11.39 -15.65
N THR A 535 -3.66 -11.88 -16.11
CA THR A 535 -2.39 -11.73 -15.38
C THR A 535 -2.03 -10.27 -15.14
N LEU A 536 -1.31 -10.02 -14.04
CA LEU A 536 -0.74 -8.71 -13.74
C LEU A 536 0.33 -8.35 -14.77
N ARG A 537 0.65 -7.06 -14.83
CA ARG A 537 1.85 -6.56 -15.53
C ARG A 537 3.09 -7.33 -15.06
N PHE A 538 3.91 -7.77 -16.03
CA PHE A 538 5.20 -8.36 -15.74
C PHE A 538 6.22 -7.28 -15.35
N LYS A 539 6.92 -7.51 -14.24
CA LYS A 539 7.97 -6.62 -13.73
C LYS A 539 9.20 -6.65 -14.62
N TRP A 540 9.93 -5.53 -14.70
CA TRP A 540 11.09 -5.34 -15.59
C TRP A 540 12.22 -6.38 -15.43
N GLY A 541 12.25 -7.14 -14.33
CA GLY A 541 13.24 -8.21 -14.12
C GLY A 541 13.22 -9.27 -15.23
N ILE A 542 12.05 -9.57 -15.82
CA ILE A 542 11.97 -10.51 -16.96
C ILE A 542 12.66 -9.96 -18.21
N ALA A 543 12.46 -8.67 -18.49
CA ALA A 543 13.09 -8.02 -19.64
C ALA A 543 14.61 -8.04 -19.51
N ARG A 544 15.11 -7.87 -18.27
CA ARG A 544 16.53 -7.98 -17.97
C ARG A 544 17.07 -9.39 -18.24
N LEU A 545 16.40 -10.43 -17.72
CA LEU A 545 16.81 -11.83 -17.95
C LEU A 545 16.89 -12.20 -19.43
N VAL A 546 16.06 -11.59 -20.27
CA VAL A 546 16.03 -11.87 -21.71
C VAL A 546 17.01 -11.01 -22.50
N ALA A 547 17.20 -9.75 -22.11
CA ALA A 547 18.00 -8.80 -22.88
C ALA A 547 19.50 -8.78 -22.51
N GLU A 548 19.87 -9.23 -21.31
CA GLU A 548 21.25 -9.16 -20.80
C GLU A 548 22.00 -10.50 -20.80
N THR A 549 21.36 -11.59 -21.22
CA THR A 549 22.05 -12.86 -21.51
C THR A 549 22.88 -12.77 -22.78
N VAL A 550 23.97 -13.53 -22.84
CA VAL A 550 24.88 -13.55 -24.00
C VAL A 550 24.15 -14.06 -25.25
N GLU A 551 23.42 -15.18 -25.11
CA GLU A 551 22.50 -15.69 -26.12
C GLU A 551 21.07 -15.51 -25.61
N PRO A 552 20.13 -14.98 -26.41
CA PRO A 552 18.73 -14.86 -26.01
C PRO A 552 18.18 -16.23 -25.58
N PRO A 553 17.57 -16.34 -24.38
CA PRO A 553 17.11 -17.62 -23.88
C PRO A 553 15.87 -18.08 -24.65
N VAL A 554 15.66 -19.39 -24.68
CA VAL A 554 14.40 -19.97 -25.14
C VAL A 554 13.35 -19.75 -24.06
N LEU A 555 12.28 -19.02 -24.40
CA LEU A 555 11.17 -18.73 -23.49
C LEU A 555 10.16 -19.88 -23.53
N VAL A 556 9.78 -20.41 -22.38
CA VAL A 556 8.67 -21.36 -22.27
C VAL A 556 7.56 -20.71 -21.43
N PRO A 557 6.47 -20.20 -22.05
CA PRO A 557 5.33 -19.69 -21.31
C PRO A 557 4.58 -20.85 -20.64
N VAL A 558 4.09 -20.65 -19.42
CA VAL A 558 3.30 -21.64 -18.69
C VAL A 558 2.03 -21.00 -18.14
N TYR A 559 0.90 -21.70 -18.25
CA TYR A 559 -0.36 -21.26 -17.65
C TYR A 559 -0.86 -22.27 -16.62
N LEU A 560 -1.11 -21.76 -15.42
CA LEU A 560 -1.56 -22.45 -14.23
C LEU A 560 -2.99 -22.01 -13.89
N GLY A 561 -3.87 -22.99 -13.64
CA GLY A 561 -5.24 -22.76 -13.21
C GLY A 561 -5.72 -23.77 -12.18
N GLY A 562 -6.64 -23.34 -11.30
CA GLY A 562 -7.18 -24.13 -10.19
C GLY A 562 -6.33 -24.08 -8.92
N PHE A 563 -5.09 -23.60 -9.00
CA PHE A 563 -4.19 -23.39 -7.86
C PHE A 563 -4.75 -22.38 -6.85
N GLU A 564 -5.44 -21.36 -7.35
CA GLU A 564 -6.16 -20.36 -6.58
C GLU A 564 -7.29 -20.95 -5.72
N HIS A 565 -7.85 -22.09 -6.10
CA HIS A 565 -8.86 -22.80 -5.31
C HIS A 565 -8.25 -23.76 -4.29
N VAL A 566 -7.01 -24.18 -4.52
CA VAL A 566 -6.23 -25.02 -3.58
C VAL A 566 -5.68 -24.16 -2.44
N VAL A 567 -5.21 -22.95 -2.74
CA VAL A 567 -4.73 -21.98 -1.72
C VAL A 567 -5.39 -20.62 -1.96
N PRO A 568 -6.68 -20.44 -1.60
CA PRO A 568 -7.38 -19.18 -1.80
C PRO A 568 -6.83 -18.05 -0.93
N LEU A 569 -6.83 -16.84 -1.47
CA LEU A 569 -6.51 -15.60 -0.77
C LEU A 569 -7.80 -14.80 -0.47
N PRO A 570 -7.97 -14.26 0.75
CA PRO A 570 -7.07 -14.35 1.90
C PRO A 570 -7.00 -15.77 2.46
N ARG A 571 -5.82 -16.16 2.98
CA ARG A 571 -5.56 -17.53 3.44
C ARG A 571 -6.38 -17.84 4.70
N LEU A 572 -7.46 -18.60 4.55
CA LEU A 572 -8.39 -18.94 5.64
C LEU A 572 -7.89 -20.07 6.55
N ARG A 573 -7.00 -20.95 6.05
CA ARG A 573 -6.47 -22.11 6.79
C ARG A 573 -4.99 -22.34 6.48
N ARG A 574 -4.28 -23.00 7.41
CA ARG A 574 -2.85 -23.35 7.21
C ARG A 574 -2.68 -24.42 6.12
N MET A 575 -3.58 -25.39 6.04
CA MET A 575 -3.51 -26.48 5.05
C MET A 575 -4.22 -26.12 3.73
N PRO A 576 -3.73 -26.62 2.57
CA PRO A 576 -4.41 -26.46 1.29
C PRO A 576 -5.80 -27.10 1.25
N PHE A 577 -6.69 -26.54 0.43
CA PHE A 577 -7.98 -27.13 0.11
C PHE A 577 -7.81 -28.17 -1.01
N TRP A 578 -7.59 -29.41 -0.59
CA TRP A 578 -7.57 -30.57 -1.46
C TRP A 578 -8.97 -30.89 -2.04
N GLY A 579 -9.03 -31.68 -3.11
CA GLY A 579 -10.27 -31.99 -3.85
C GLY A 579 -10.63 -30.98 -4.94
N ARG A 580 -9.65 -30.21 -5.44
CA ARG A 580 -9.84 -29.24 -6.54
C ARG A 580 -9.21 -29.75 -7.84
N ASP A 581 -9.71 -29.27 -8.96
CA ASP A 581 -9.15 -29.55 -10.28
C ASP A 581 -7.96 -28.62 -10.52
N ILE A 582 -6.79 -29.18 -10.88
CA ILE A 582 -5.60 -28.43 -11.23
C ILE A 582 -5.26 -28.66 -12.70
N ARG A 583 -4.96 -27.57 -13.42
CA ARG A 583 -4.54 -27.60 -14.82
C ARG A 583 -3.20 -26.90 -14.99
N ILE A 584 -2.29 -27.54 -15.71
CA ILE A 584 -0.94 -27.04 -16.02
C ILE A 584 -0.74 -27.13 -17.53
N THR A 585 -0.46 -26.02 -18.19
CA THR A 585 -0.22 -25.97 -19.63
C THR A 585 1.16 -25.39 -19.91
N PHE A 586 2.08 -26.24 -20.35
CA PHE A 586 3.37 -25.82 -20.89
C PHE A 586 3.16 -25.42 -22.37
N GLY A 587 3.48 -24.18 -22.71
CA GLY A 587 3.41 -23.68 -24.08
C GLY A 587 4.56 -24.20 -24.94
N ALA A 588 4.45 -23.96 -26.26
CA ALA A 588 5.56 -24.20 -27.17
C ALA A 588 6.75 -23.28 -26.81
N PRO A 589 8.00 -23.75 -26.95
CA PRO A 589 9.18 -22.91 -26.80
C PRO A 589 9.16 -21.75 -27.80
N VAL A 590 9.48 -20.54 -27.35
CA VAL A 590 9.46 -19.30 -28.12
C VAL A 590 10.87 -18.73 -28.19
N ASP A 591 11.33 -18.43 -29.41
CA ASP A 591 12.55 -17.66 -29.63
C ASP A 591 12.32 -16.20 -29.18
N THR A 592 13.18 -15.72 -28.29
CA THR A 592 13.07 -14.37 -27.73
C THR A 592 13.72 -13.31 -28.60
N ALA A 593 14.57 -13.66 -29.58
CA ALA A 593 15.24 -12.68 -30.44
C ALA A 593 14.25 -11.79 -31.23
N PRO A 594 13.18 -12.32 -31.86
CA PRO A 594 12.16 -11.49 -32.50
C PRO A 594 11.41 -10.58 -31.53
N ILE A 595 11.17 -11.04 -30.30
CA ILE A 595 10.49 -10.27 -29.25
C ILE A 595 11.36 -9.08 -28.81
N ILE A 596 12.66 -9.31 -28.60
CA ILE A 596 13.64 -8.26 -28.30
C ILE A 596 13.67 -7.22 -29.44
N ALA A 597 13.74 -7.68 -30.69
CA ALA A 597 13.76 -6.80 -31.84
C ALA A 597 12.49 -5.94 -31.96
N ALA A 598 11.31 -6.54 -31.72
CA ALA A 598 10.04 -5.83 -31.71
C ALA A 598 10.00 -4.76 -30.60
N ALA A 599 10.40 -5.09 -29.38
CA ALA A 599 10.47 -4.14 -28.28
C ALA A 599 11.41 -2.96 -28.59
N ARG A 600 12.59 -3.21 -29.17
CA ARG A 600 13.54 -2.14 -29.54
C ARG A 600 12.98 -1.16 -30.57
N ARG A 601 12.12 -1.60 -31.49
CA ARG A 601 11.54 -0.72 -32.54
C ARG A 601 10.57 0.31 -31.99
N THR A 602 9.94 0.03 -30.85
CA THR A 602 8.88 0.85 -30.26
C THR A 602 9.35 1.64 -29.04
N SER A 603 10.66 1.68 -28.77
CA SER A 603 11.20 2.24 -27.53
C SER A 603 12.31 3.23 -27.81
N PHE A 604 12.20 4.41 -27.21
CA PHE A 604 13.14 5.52 -27.32
C PHE A 604 14.01 5.66 -26.06
N SER A 605 13.70 4.90 -25.01
CA SER A 605 14.48 4.82 -23.77
C SER A 605 14.62 3.38 -23.26
N THR A 606 15.58 3.15 -22.36
CA THR A 606 15.80 1.85 -21.70
C THR A 606 14.59 1.41 -20.88
N GLU A 607 13.87 2.35 -20.26
CA GLU A 607 12.66 2.05 -19.46
C GLU A 607 11.50 1.61 -20.35
N GLU A 608 11.27 2.31 -21.46
CA GLU A 608 10.29 1.92 -22.48
C GLU A 608 10.62 0.55 -23.06
N PHE A 609 11.90 0.29 -23.36
CA PHE A 609 12.35 -1.00 -23.87
C PHE A 609 12.05 -2.14 -22.89
N ARG A 610 12.37 -1.96 -21.60
CA ARG A 610 12.06 -2.95 -20.56
C ARG A 610 10.56 -3.17 -20.40
N SER A 611 9.78 -2.09 -20.46
CA SER A 611 8.33 -2.16 -20.36
C SER A 611 7.70 -2.90 -21.55
N ALA A 612 8.10 -2.55 -22.78
CA ALA A 612 7.64 -3.20 -24.00
C ALA A 612 8.03 -4.68 -24.04
N LEU A 613 9.27 -5.03 -23.71
CA LEU A 613 9.74 -6.41 -23.70
C LEU A 613 8.98 -7.26 -22.66
N ALA A 614 8.80 -6.75 -21.44
CA ALA A 614 8.01 -7.44 -20.42
C ALA A 614 6.54 -7.63 -20.84
N ALA A 615 5.95 -6.62 -21.52
CA ALA A 615 4.59 -6.70 -22.03
C ALA A 615 4.43 -7.74 -23.14
N LEU A 616 5.36 -7.81 -24.09
CA LEU A 616 5.34 -8.81 -25.16
C LEU A 616 5.50 -10.24 -24.61
N ILE A 617 6.39 -10.45 -23.63
CA ILE A 617 6.54 -11.76 -22.96
C ILE A 617 5.25 -12.15 -22.23
N ARG A 618 4.58 -11.19 -21.58
CA ARG A 618 3.27 -11.43 -20.93
C ARG A 618 2.21 -11.89 -21.94
N ILE A 619 2.23 -11.34 -23.16
CA ILE A 619 1.30 -11.76 -24.22
C ILE A 619 1.49 -13.24 -24.55
N GLU A 620 2.71 -13.77 -24.58
CA GLU A 620 2.95 -15.21 -24.81
C GLU A 620 2.34 -16.09 -23.71
N VAL A 621 2.36 -15.66 -22.45
CA VAL A 621 1.69 -16.36 -21.35
C VAL A 621 0.17 -16.24 -21.47
N GLU A 622 -0.35 -15.06 -21.81
CA GLU A 622 -1.80 -14.82 -21.95
C GLU A 622 -2.42 -15.55 -23.15
N LYS A 623 -1.67 -15.80 -24.24
CA LYS A 623 -2.15 -16.63 -25.36
C LYS A 623 -2.60 -18.02 -24.88
N LEU A 624 -1.88 -18.60 -23.91
CA LEU A 624 -2.21 -19.91 -23.33
C LEU A 624 -3.51 -19.90 -22.52
N ARG A 625 -3.95 -18.73 -22.02
CA ARG A 625 -5.20 -18.62 -21.23
C ARG A 625 -6.40 -19.13 -22.01
N THR A 626 -6.53 -18.74 -23.27
CA THR A 626 -7.69 -19.14 -24.10
C THR A 626 -7.74 -20.65 -24.35
N GLN A 627 -6.58 -21.26 -24.61
CA GLN A 627 -6.40 -22.71 -24.74
C GLN A 627 -6.66 -23.46 -23.42
N HIS A 628 -6.49 -22.75 -22.29
CA HIS A 628 -6.71 -23.26 -20.94
C HIS A 628 -8.16 -23.13 -20.48
N GLU A 629 -8.92 -22.14 -20.95
CA GLU A 629 -10.32 -21.90 -20.55
C GLU A 629 -11.35 -22.66 -21.39
N THR A 630 -11.03 -22.99 -22.65
CA THR A 630 -11.96 -23.62 -23.61
C THR A 630 -12.02 -25.15 -23.54
N ALA A 631 -11.30 -25.76 -22.59
CA ALA A 631 -11.18 -27.21 -22.44
C ALA A 631 -11.04 -27.61 -20.98
#